data_AF-A0A7N8XZH3-F1
#
_entry.id   AF-A0A7N8XZH3-F1
#
_cell.length_a   1.000
_cell.length_b   1.000
_cell.length_c   1.000
_cell.angle_alpha   90.00
_cell.angle_beta   90.00
_cell.angle_gamma   90.00
#
_symmetry.space_group_name_H-M   'P 1'
#
loop_
_entity.id
_entity.type
_entity.pdbx_description
1 polymer ?
#
loop_
_entity_poly.entity_id
_entity_poly.type
_entity_poly.pdbx_seq_one_letter_code
_entity_poly.pdbx_strand_id
1 'polypeptide(L)'
;LQWEKCLHHLIVFPRGIRGIRAATNWHQTNARSFDSVFVEKHEANTVLQRWRRANTGFLEELKQGNLERECIEEICDYEEAREVFENDDKTRQFWLTYPYRDPCLVNPCQNNGTCVYVGTAYECQCPEGYEGRYCQTEFEDSLKCLYQNGYCDHFCDGSGERRKCSCAAGYGLGEDGRQCVAQVEFPCGRLAPQETGLNQSDVVLLRTVGANQCPRGQCPWQVLLQLNGTSHCGGVLIYPDWVVTAAHCVHGHSAQYLTVVAGEHHLDMEEGTEQYIPVSMVIVHQRYVPATGDSDVAVVQLSRNVTLNRHVVPVCLPTRNFAERELLPIRYHTVSGWGRRTSGGNTQTAGAPPGAPISPILRKMLVPIIQNHLCSQRAKFNITGNMLCAGYLEGSQQSCRGDDGSPLVTLYGSTHFLTGVVGWGRGCSHPGYYGVYANMANFVDWVEEAIKHPPTMTAANQNAAETPADLLQQKVV
;
A
#
# COMPACT_ATOMS: atom_id res chain seq x y z
N LEU A 1 16.56 -12.12 -57.54
CA LEU A 1 15.91 -10.94 -56.92
C LEU A 1 16.31 -10.97 -55.45
N GLN A 2 17.53 -10.54 -55.11
CA GLN A 2 17.88 -9.17 -54.66
C GLN A 2 17.19 -8.75 -53.35
N TRP A 3 17.88 -8.42 -52.25
CA TRP A 3 19.28 -8.52 -51.78
C TRP A 3 19.24 -8.15 -50.26
N GLU A 4 20.00 -8.88 -49.43
CA GLU A 4 20.77 -8.54 -48.18
C GLU A 4 20.24 -7.60 -47.07
N LYS A 5 20.21 -8.00 -45.78
CA LYS A 5 21.27 -8.18 -44.73
C LYS A 5 21.98 -6.88 -44.31
N CYS A 6 21.94 -6.56 -43.00
CA CYS A 6 23.03 -5.89 -42.30
C CYS A 6 23.11 -6.33 -40.83
N LEU A 7 24.30 -6.79 -40.44
CA LEU A 7 24.72 -7.21 -39.11
C LEU A 7 25.56 -6.08 -38.46
N HIS A 8 25.55 -6.05 -37.13
CA HIS A 8 26.49 -5.45 -36.17
C HIS A 8 27.87 -4.98 -36.69
N HIS A 9 28.37 -3.85 -36.15
CA HIS A 9 29.61 -3.83 -35.35
C HIS A 9 29.87 -2.50 -34.60
N LEU A 10 30.30 -2.64 -33.35
CA LEU A 10 30.97 -1.65 -32.48
C LEU A 10 32.37 -1.29 -32.98
N ILE A 11 32.77 0.00 -32.94
CA ILE A 11 34.16 0.53 -32.86
C ILE A 11 34.09 1.94 -32.19
N VAL A 12 34.52 2.14 -30.94
CA VAL A 12 35.86 2.56 -30.43
C VAL A 12 36.36 3.94 -30.92
N PHE A 13 36.50 4.88 -29.96
CA PHE A 13 37.18 6.18 -30.09
C PHE A 13 38.71 6.04 -30.18
N PRO A 14 39.38 6.98 -30.87
CA PRO A 14 40.60 7.58 -30.29
C PRO A 14 40.73 9.11 -30.44
N ARG A 15 41.53 9.67 -29.53
CA ARG A 15 41.99 11.07 -29.44
C ARG A 15 43.05 11.41 -30.50
N GLY A 16 43.09 12.69 -30.93
CA GLY A 16 44.36 13.45 -30.96
C GLY A 16 44.85 14.12 -32.27
N ILE A 17 44.74 15.46 -32.30
CA ILE A 17 45.79 16.47 -32.62
C ILE A 17 46.18 16.80 -34.10
N ARG A 18 46.24 18.13 -34.36
CA ARG A 18 46.86 18.94 -35.46
C ARG A 18 46.21 18.79 -36.85
N GLY A 19 45.77 19.81 -37.58
CA GLY A 19 46.09 21.24 -37.63
C GLY A 19 46.51 21.56 -39.07
N ILE A 20 45.87 22.52 -39.76
CA ILE A 20 46.44 23.39 -40.82
C ILE A 20 45.37 24.39 -41.29
N ARG A 21 45.87 25.61 -41.52
CA ARG A 21 45.21 26.85 -41.94
C ARG A 21 44.62 26.78 -43.35
N ALA A 22 43.54 27.51 -43.57
CA ALA A 22 43.35 28.28 -44.81
C ALA A 22 42.51 29.53 -44.49
N ALA A 23 43.11 30.68 -44.74
CA ALA A 23 42.50 32.00 -44.64
C ALA A 23 41.74 32.33 -45.92
N THR A 24 40.68 33.13 -45.82
CA THR A 24 40.32 34.13 -46.84
C THR A 24 39.35 35.15 -46.24
N ASN A 25 39.80 36.39 -46.20
CA ASN A 25 39.08 37.60 -45.80
C ASN A 25 38.09 38.02 -46.91
N TRP A 26 36.93 38.58 -46.52
CA TRP A 26 36.21 39.61 -47.29
C TRP A 26 35.56 40.63 -46.34
N HIS A 27 35.43 41.85 -46.86
CA HIS A 27 35.43 43.15 -46.19
C HIS A 27 34.18 43.56 -45.37
N GLN A 28 34.50 44.31 -44.30
CA GLN A 28 33.83 45.48 -43.70
C GLN A 28 32.67 46.16 -44.47
N THR A 29 31.61 46.50 -43.74
CA THR A 29 31.10 47.90 -43.68
C THR A 29 30.63 48.24 -42.26
N ASN A 30 31.16 49.34 -41.72
CA ASN A 30 30.76 50.00 -40.49
C ASN A 30 29.58 50.94 -40.77
N ALA A 31 28.47 50.82 -40.03
CA ALA A 31 27.49 51.88 -39.88
C ALA A 31 27.40 52.24 -38.38
N ARG A 32 27.62 53.53 -38.07
CA ARG A 32 27.62 54.06 -36.70
C ARG A 32 26.19 54.16 -36.15
N SER A 33 26.08 53.76 -34.89
CA SER A 33 24.96 53.85 -33.97
C SER A 33 24.37 55.27 -33.87
N PHE A 34 23.04 55.35 -33.92
CA PHE A 34 22.29 56.33 -33.13
C PHE A 34 21.90 55.60 -31.83
N ASP A 35 22.53 55.96 -30.72
CA ASP A 35 22.17 55.39 -29.42
C ASP A 35 20.76 55.83 -29.04
N SER A 36 19.81 54.90 -29.07
CA SER A 36 18.53 55.06 -28.39
C SER A 36 18.79 55.01 -26.87
N VAL A 37 18.43 56.08 -26.16
CA VAL A 37 18.51 56.17 -24.69
C VAL A 37 17.44 55.28 -24.00
N PHE A 38 16.67 54.51 -24.78
CA PHE A 38 15.67 53.56 -24.29
C PHE A 38 15.93 52.17 -24.87
N VAL A 39 15.94 51.18 -23.98
CA VAL A 39 16.14 49.76 -24.25
C VAL A 39 14.77 49.11 -24.50
N GLU A 40 14.66 48.18 -25.45
CA GLU A 40 13.40 47.48 -25.72
C GLU A 40 12.98 46.58 -24.54
N LYS A 41 11.66 46.35 -24.36
CA LYS A 41 11.09 45.59 -23.22
C LYS A 41 11.75 44.21 -23.00
N HIS A 42 12.18 43.56 -24.07
CA HIS A 42 12.83 42.25 -24.01
C HIS A 42 14.30 42.32 -23.55
N GLU A 43 14.99 43.43 -23.83
CA GLU A 43 16.37 43.68 -23.38
C GLU A 43 16.42 44.26 -21.96
N ALA A 44 15.41 45.01 -21.53
CA ALA A 44 15.32 45.57 -20.17
C ALA A 44 15.32 44.50 -19.07
N ASN A 45 14.85 43.29 -19.39
CA ASN A 45 14.88 42.12 -18.51
C ASN A 45 16.30 41.60 -18.19
N THR A 46 17.33 42.05 -18.94
CA THR A 46 18.73 41.64 -18.67
C THR A 46 19.47 42.60 -17.74
N VAL A 47 19.04 43.87 -17.65
CA VAL A 47 19.73 44.93 -16.89
C VAL A 47 19.14 45.11 -15.48
N LEU A 48 17.83 44.83 -15.31
CA LEU A 48 17.17 44.79 -14.01
C LEU A 48 16.96 43.34 -13.57
N GLN A 49 18.02 42.65 -13.13
CA GLN A 49 17.84 41.46 -12.29
C GLN A 49 17.44 41.88 -10.87
N ARG A 50 16.22 42.41 -10.73
CA ARG A 50 15.53 42.37 -9.44
C ARG A 50 15.09 40.94 -9.26
N TRP A 51 15.73 40.22 -8.34
CA TRP A 51 15.19 38.96 -7.85
C TRP A 51 13.80 39.26 -7.29
N ARG A 52 12.74 38.73 -7.91
CA ARG A 52 11.48 38.55 -7.19
C ARG A 52 11.80 37.68 -5.99
N ARG A 53 11.25 37.98 -4.81
CA ARG A 53 11.43 37.11 -3.64
C ARG A 53 10.55 35.87 -3.73
N ALA A 54 10.32 35.37 -4.95
CA ALA A 54 9.47 34.22 -5.23
C ALA A 54 10.11 32.98 -4.57
N ASN A 55 9.42 32.53 -3.52
CA ASN A 55 9.31 31.18 -2.97
C ASN A 55 10.44 30.21 -3.33
N THR A 56 11.56 30.37 -2.62
CA THR A 56 12.63 29.36 -2.59
C THR A 56 12.55 28.56 -1.29
N GLY A 57 11.74 27.50 -1.27
CA GLY A 57 11.96 26.33 -0.40
C GLY A 57 10.83 25.87 0.54
N PHE A 58 11.02 24.65 1.04
CA PHE A 58 10.15 23.74 1.85
C PHE A 58 9.57 24.29 3.18
N LEU A 59 9.72 25.57 3.53
CA LEU A 59 9.38 26.12 4.87
C LEU A 59 8.54 27.41 4.81
N GLU A 60 7.81 27.62 3.72
CA GLU A 60 7.06 28.85 3.47
C GLU A 60 5.94 29.08 4.48
N GLU A 61 5.18 28.04 4.82
CA GLU A 61 4.08 28.05 5.82
C GLU A 61 4.54 28.35 7.26
N LEU A 62 5.85 28.38 7.54
CA LEU A 62 6.41 28.75 8.85
C LEU A 62 6.76 30.24 8.95
N LYS A 63 6.63 31.01 7.86
CA LYS A 63 6.89 32.45 7.85
C LYS A 63 5.60 33.21 8.10
N GLN A 64 5.67 34.31 8.85
CA GLN A 64 4.53 35.21 9.02
C GLN A 64 4.06 35.75 7.66
N GLY A 65 2.74 35.80 7.48
CA GLY A 65 2.09 36.28 6.26
C GLY A 65 2.51 37.71 5.92
N ASN A 66 2.75 37.99 4.64
CA ASN A 66 3.19 39.30 4.18
C ASN A 66 2.43 39.74 2.92
N LEU A 67 1.68 40.85 3.03
CA LEU A 67 0.81 41.31 1.94
C LEU A 67 1.54 41.53 0.60
N GLU A 68 2.75 42.08 0.65
CA GLU A 68 3.52 42.35 -0.56
C GLU A 68 3.97 41.04 -1.21
N ARG A 69 4.46 40.07 -0.43
CA ARG A 69 4.93 38.78 -0.94
C ARG A 69 3.78 37.90 -1.44
N GLU A 70 2.78 37.67 -0.60
CA GLU A 70 1.72 36.68 -0.88
C GLU A 70 0.71 37.20 -1.90
N CYS A 71 0.30 38.48 -1.79
CA CYS A 71 -0.87 38.98 -2.53
C CYS A 71 -0.55 40.09 -3.56
N ILE A 72 0.64 40.68 -3.57
CA ILE A 72 1.01 41.74 -4.53
C ILE A 72 2.05 41.24 -5.53
N GLU A 73 3.09 40.55 -5.07
CA GLU A 73 4.07 39.87 -5.93
C GLU A 73 3.50 38.56 -6.50
N GLU A 74 2.56 37.93 -5.78
CA GLU A 74 1.85 36.69 -6.13
C GLU A 74 0.32 36.88 -6.02
N ILE A 75 -0.43 35.91 -6.56
CA ILE A 75 -1.90 35.88 -6.43
C ILE A 75 -2.21 34.98 -5.24
N CYS A 76 -2.73 35.56 -4.15
CA CYS A 76 -3.08 34.81 -2.96
C CYS A 76 -4.55 34.38 -2.95
N ASP A 77 -4.85 33.28 -2.28
CA ASP A 77 -6.22 32.88 -1.96
C ASP A 77 -6.76 33.58 -0.68
N TYR A 78 -8.01 33.31 -0.32
CA TYR A 78 -8.66 33.96 0.82
C TYR A 78 -8.00 33.58 2.15
N GLU A 79 -7.51 32.35 2.27
CA GLU A 79 -6.91 31.83 3.49
C GLU A 79 -5.51 32.42 3.68
N GLU A 80 -4.72 32.52 2.62
CA GLU A 80 -3.45 33.24 2.62
C GLU A 80 -3.64 34.72 2.96
N ALA A 81 -4.67 35.38 2.41
CA ALA A 81 -5.03 36.74 2.81
C ALA A 81 -5.46 36.82 4.28
N ARG A 82 -6.09 35.78 4.83
CA ARG A 82 -6.46 35.69 6.26
C ARG A 82 -5.23 35.63 7.15
N GLU A 83 -4.22 34.88 6.73
CA GLU A 83 -2.92 34.78 7.42
C GLU A 83 -2.10 36.07 7.36
N VAL A 84 -2.23 36.86 6.30
CA VAL A 84 -1.58 38.17 6.18
C VAL A 84 -2.12 39.21 7.17
N PHE A 85 -3.44 39.25 7.38
CA PHE A 85 -4.06 40.27 8.22
C PHE A 85 -4.34 39.83 9.66
N GLU A 86 -4.37 38.52 9.93
CA GLU A 86 -4.72 37.90 11.22
C GLU A 86 -6.03 38.47 11.82
N ASN A 87 -6.93 38.96 10.96
CA ASN A 87 -8.14 39.67 11.34
C ASN A 87 -9.22 39.58 10.26
N ASP A 88 -10.35 38.96 10.60
CA ASP A 88 -11.40 38.63 9.63
C ASP A 88 -12.03 39.86 8.94
N ASP A 89 -12.23 40.97 9.66
CA ASP A 89 -12.82 42.19 9.08
C ASP A 89 -11.88 42.87 8.07
N LYS A 90 -10.58 42.91 8.39
CA LYS A 90 -9.57 43.46 7.48
C LYS A 90 -9.35 42.58 6.26
N THR A 91 -9.29 41.25 6.45
CA THR A 91 -9.23 40.30 5.35
C THR A 91 -10.43 40.45 4.42
N ARG A 92 -11.64 40.58 4.98
CA ARG A 92 -12.85 40.78 4.18
C ARG A 92 -12.84 42.09 3.41
N GLN A 93 -12.39 43.19 4.01
CA GLN A 93 -12.29 44.48 3.34
C GLN A 93 -11.26 44.44 2.20
N PHE A 94 -10.09 43.86 2.44
CA PHE A 94 -9.08 43.64 1.42
C PHE A 94 -9.64 42.79 0.27
N TRP A 95 -10.27 41.66 0.58
CA TRP A 95 -10.79 40.72 -0.41
C TRP A 95 -11.88 41.31 -1.31
N LEU A 96 -12.71 42.21 -0.78
CA LEU A 96 -13.73 42.93 -1.57
C LEU A 96 -13.12 43.88 -2.61
N THR A 97 -11.88 44.31 -2.40
CA THR A 97 -11.17 45.26 -3.26
C THR A 97 -10.01 44.64 -4.04
N TYR A 98 -9.72 43.36 -3.81
CA TYR A 98 -8.58 42.68 -4.41
C TYR A 98 -8.83 42.39 -5.91
N PRO A 99 -8.06 43.01 -6.82
CA PRO A 99 -8.35 42.99 -8.25
C PRO A 99 -8.07 41.63 -8.92
N TYR A 100 -7.35 40.73 -8.23
CA TYR A 100 -7.00 39.38 -8.70
C TYR A 100 -7.89 38.29 -8.10
N ARG A 101 -9.13 38.65 -7.72
CA ARG A 101 -10.12 37.69 -7.18
C ARG A 101 -10.45 36.55 -8.15
N ASP A 102 -10.24 36.77 -9.45
CA ASP A 102 -10.22 35.70 -10.46
C ASP A 102 -8.77 35.18 -10.61
N PRO A 103 -8.44 34.02 -10.03
CA PRO A 103 -7.13 33.40 -10.12
C PRO A 103 -6.76 32.98 -11.54
N CYS A 104 -7.71 33.00 -12.48
CA CYS A 104 -7.48 32.71 -13.90
C CYS A 104 -7.24 33.97 -14.75
N LEU A 105 -7.19 35.18 -14.15
CA LEU A 105 -6.94 36.44 -14.87
C LEU A 105 -5.58 36.41 -15.61
N VAL A 106 -4.58 35.78 -14.99
CA VAL A 106 -3.34 35.35 -15.66
C VAL A 106 -3.35 33.84 -15.63
N ASN A 107 -3.35 33.18 -16.80
CA ASN A 107 -3.40 31.73 -16.85
C ASN A 107 -2.17 31.12 -16.14
N PRO A 108 -2.35 30.49 -14.96
CA PRO A 108 -1.26 29.89 -14.19
C PRO A 108 -0.87 28.50 -14.71
N CYS A 109 -1.69 27.92 -15.60
CA CYS A 109 -1.49 26.59 -16.15
C CYS A 109 -0.42 26.61 -17.25
N GLN A 110 0.61 25.78 -17.10
CA GLN A 110 1.69 25.59 -18.06
C GLN A 110 1.23 24.71 -19.23
N ASN A 111 2.09 24.60 -20.25
CA ASN A 111 1.91 23.67 -21.38
C ASN A 111 0.54 23.76 -22.06
N ASN A 112 0.00 24.97 -22.21
CA ASN A 112 -1.30 25.22 -22.83
C ASN A 112 -2.50 24.63 -22.04
N GLY A 113 -2.34 24.46 -20.72
CA GLY A 113 -3.43 24.15 -19.80
C GLY A 113 -4.48 25.26 -19.73
N THR A 114 -5.73 24.87 -19.51
CA THR A 114 -6.85 25.82 -19.38
C THR A 114 -7.16 26.03 -17.91
N CYS A 115 -7.06 27.27 -17.43
CA CYS A 115 -7.44 27.62 -16.07
C CYS A 115 -8.97 27.71 -15.95
N VAL A 116 -9.53 27.02 -14.96
CA VAL A 116 -10.95 27.05 -14.64
C VAL A 116 -11.12 27.55 -13.21
N TYR A 117 -11.88 28.62 -13.04
CA TYR A 117 -12.22 29.15 -11.73
C TYR A 117 -13.24 28.26 -11.03
N VAL A 118 -12.90 27.75 -9.83
CA VAL A 118 -13.74 26.83 -9.05
C VAL A 118 -13.84 27.34 -7.61
N GLY A 119 -14.97 27.97 -7.28
CA GLY A 119 -15.24 28.48 -5.92
C GLY A 119 -14.36 29.69 -5.57
N THR A 120 -13.42 29.51 -4.63
CA THR A 120 -12.41 30.51 -4.24
C THR A 120 -11.01 30.22 -4.79
N ALA A 121 -10.85 29.15 -5.57
CA ALA A 121 -9.58 28.67 -6.13
C ALA A 121 -9.68 28.48 -7.65
N TYR A 122 -8.64 27.92 -8.26
CA TYR A 122 -8.63 27.52 -9.66
C TYR A 122 -8.14 26.09 -9.83
N GLU A 123 -8.52 25.48 -10.95
CA GLU A 123 -8.06 24.17 -11.39
C GLU A 123 -7.50 24.28 -12.80
N CYS A 124 -6.37 23.62 -13.06
CA CYS A 124 -5.79 23.55 -14.38
C CYS A 124 -6.26 22.30 -15.13
N GLN A 125 -7.00 22.50 -16.21
CA GLN A 125 -7.32 21.44 -17.16
C GLN A 125 -6.14 21.24 -18.11
N CYS A 126 -5.33 20.22 -17.83
CA CYS A 126 -4.12 19.95 -18.61
C CYS A 126 -4.44 19.23 -19.92
N PRO A 127 -3.80 19.62 -21.05
CA PRO A 127 -3.95 18.94 -22.32
C PRO A 127 -3.39 17.52 -22.26
N GLU A 128 -3.69 16.74 -23.30
CA GLU A 128 -3.21 15.37 -23.46
C GLU A 128 -1.67 15.34 -23.39
N GLY A 129 -1.13 14.40 -22.61
CA GLY A 129 0.31 14.28 -22.35
C GLY A 129 0.84 15.14 -21.21
N TYR A 130 0.01 15.92 -20.51
CA TYR A 130 0.44 16.77 -19.40
C TYR A 130 -0.38 16.57 -18.12
N GLU A 131 0.27 16.69 -16.97
CA GLU A 131 -0.32 16.55 -15.64
C GLU A 131 0.34 17.46 -14.60
N GLY A 132 -0.19 17.43 -13.37
CA GLY A 132 0.22 18.24 -12.23
C GLY A 132 -0.68 19.46 -12.02
N ARG A 133 -0.61 20.06 -10.83
CA ARG A 133 -1.42 21.23 -10.42
C ARG A 133 -1.38 22.38 -11.43
N TYR A 134 -0.25 22.54 -12.12
CA TYR A 134 -0.03 23.58 -13.12
C TYR A 134 0.25 23.01 -14.51
N CYS A 135 -0.08 21.75 -14.78
CA CYS A 135 0.23 21.07 -16.05
C CYS A 135 1.72 21.05 -16.39
N GLN A 136 2.58 21.11 -15.37
CA GLN A 136 4.02 21.26 -15.51
C GLN A 136 4.75 19.96 -15.88
N THR A 137 4.11 18.81 -15.73
CA THR A 137 4.74 17.50 -15.93
C THR A 137 4.26 16.88 -17.23
N GLU A 138 5.19 16.54 -18.11
CA GLU A 138 4.93 15.70 -19.29
C GLU A 138 4.75 14.25 -18.82
N PHE A 139 3.59 13.67 -19.09
CA PHE A 139 3.24 12.30 -18.73
C PHE A 139 2.80 11.54 -19.98
N GLU A 140 3.47 10.42 -20.25
CA GLU A 140 3.12 9.57 -21.38
C GLU A 140 1.82 8.80 -21.08
N ASP A 141 0.68 9.37 -21.48
CA ASP A 141 -0.65 8.81 -21.26
C ASP A 141 -0.87 7.46 -21.95
N SER A 142 0.07 7.02 -22.79
CA SER A 142 0.06 5.68 -23.39
C SER A 142 0.28 4.56 -22.35
N LEU A 143 1.07 4.81 -21.31
CA LEU A 143 1.42 3.80 -20.32
C LEU A 143 0.50 3.81 -19.09
N LYS A 144 -0.17 4.93 -18.76
CA LYS A 144 -1.12 5.05 -17.63
C LYS A 144 -0.60 4.37 -16.36
N CYS A 145 -1.29 3.34 -15.86
CA CYS A 145 -0.92 2.60 -14.66
C CYS A 145 0.17 1.54 -14.89
N LEU A 146 0.59 1.27 -16.13
CA LEU A 146 1.63 0.27 -16.44
C LEU A 146 3.04 0.75 -16.09
N TYR A 147 3.25 2.07 -16.02
CA TYR A 147 4.52 2.66 -15.67
C TYR A 147 4.46 3.28 -14.28
N GLN A 148 5.28 2.76 -13.35
CA GLN A 148 5.37 3.24 -11.96
C GLN A 148 4.00 3.40 -11.27
N ASN A 149 3.06 2.47 -11.47
CA ASN A 149 1.70 2.56 -10.96
C ASN A 149 0.97 3.88 -11.32
N GLY A 150 1.31 4.50 -12.45
CA GLY A 150 0.80 5.81 -12.84
C GLY A 150 1.12 6.91 -11.81
N TYR A 151 2.23 6.76 -11.07
CA TYR A 151 2.65 7.63 -9.97
C TYR A 151 1.64 7.75 -8.81
N CYS A 152 0.66 6.85 -8.72
CA CYS A 152 -0.25 6.80 -7.59
C CYS A 152 0.43 6.16 -6.37
N ASP A 153 0.28 6.75 -5.19
CA ASP A 153 0.85 6.18 -3.95
C ASP A 153 0.22 4.83 -3.60
N HIS A 154 -1.08 4.67 -3.87
CA HIS A 154 -1.83 3.44 -3.63
C HIS A 154 -2.42 2.89 -4.93
N PHE A 155 -3.65 3.21 -5.29
CA PHE A 155 -4.34 2.53 -6.38
C PHE A 155 -4.41 3.39 -7.64
N CYS A 156 -4.11 2.79 -8.79
CA CYS A 156 -4.23 3.42 -10.09
C CYS A 156 -5.31 2.73 -10.95
N ASP A 157 -6.22 3.53 -11.50
CA ASP A 157 -7.18 3.12 -12.51
C ASP A 157 -6.86 3.78 -13.85
N GLY A 158 -6.49 2.97 -14.84
CA GLY A 158 -6.15 3.40 -16.20
C GLY A 158 -7.22 3.07 -17.24
N SER A 159 -8.42 2.63 -16.81
CA SER A 159 -9.50 2.21 -17.71
C SER A 159 -10.19 3.37 -18.45
N GLY A 160 -10.14 4.58 -17.88
CA GLY A 160 -10.68 5.80 -18.47
C GLY A 160 -9.75 6.47 -19.46
N GLU A 161 -10.17 7.65 -19.96
CA GLU A 161 -9.36 8.50 -20.84
C GLU A 161 -8.02 8.88 -20.18
N ARG A 162 -8.08 9.35 -18.93
CA ARG A 162 -6.92 9.66 -18.08
C ARG A 162 -6.81 8.64 -16.94
N ARG A 163 -5.58 8.40 -16.46
CA ARG A 163 -5.36 7.66 -15.20
C ARG A 163 -6.01 8.39 -14.02
N LYS A 164 -6.52 7.63 -13.04
CA LYS A 164 -7.06 8.15 -11.77
C LYS A 164 -6.41 7.44 -10.60
N CYS A 165 -5.95 8.21 -9.61
CA CYS A 165 -5.45 7.66 -8.35
C CYS A 165 -6.58 7.59 -7.32
N SER A 166 -6.52 6.58 -6.46
CA SER A 166 -7.37 6.46 -5.27
C SER A 166 -6.59 5.82 -4.12
N CYS A 167 -7.09 5.99 -2.89
CA CYS A 167 -6.38 5.64 -1.68
C CYS A 167 -7.07 4.54 -0.87
N ALA A 168 -6.30 3.82 -0.07
CA ALA A 168 -6.81 2.83 0.87
C ALA A 168 -7.61 3.47 2.04
N ALA A 169 -8.33 2.65 2.79
CA ALA A 169 -9.16 3.11 3.90
C ALA A 169 -8.35 3.92 4.95
N GLY A 170 -8.89 5.06 5.38
CA GLY A 170 -8.20 5.98 6.29
C GLY A 170 -7.22 6.94 5.62
N TYR A 171 -7.11 6.92 4.28
CA TYR A 171 -6.33 7.87 3.50
C TYR A 171 -7.23 8.67 2.55
N GLY A 172 -6.85 9.92 2.30
CA GLY A 172 -7.45 10.83 1.33
C GLY A 172 -6.44 11.15 0.24
N LEU A 173 -6.93 11.42 -0.98
CA LEU A 173 -6.08 11.83 -2.09
C LEU A 173 -5.61 13.26 -1.85
N GLY A 174 -4.30 13.50 -1.94
CA GLY A 174 -3.70 14.81 -1.82
C GLY A 174 -4.06 15.71 -3.00
N GLU A 175 -3.76 17.00 -2.86
CA GLU A 175 -4.06 18.02 -3.88
C GLU A 175 -3.36 17.77 -5.23
N ASP A 176 -2.25 17.03 -5.21
CA ASP A 176 -1.52 16.65 -6.42
C ASP A 176 -2.21 15.53 -7.23
N GLY A 177 -3.32 15.00 -6.71
CA GLY A 177 -4.09 13.93 -7.33
C GLY A 177 -3.38 12.58 -7.35
N ARG A 178 -2.30 12.39 -6.57
CA ARG A 178 -1.47 11.19 -6.57
C ARG A 178 -1.14 10.68 -5.18
N GLN A 179 -0.80 11.58 -4.26
CA GLN A 179 -0.38 11.23 -2.91
C GLN A 179 -1.55 10.75 -2.06
N CYS A 180 -1.30 9.80 -1.18
CA CYS A 180 -2.29 9.33 -0.23
C CYS A 180 -1.92 9.78 1.18
N VAL A 181 -2.65 10.77 1.68
CA VAL A 181 -2.42 11.41 2.99
C VAL A 181 -3.36 10.80 4.02
N ALA A 182 -2.83 10.36 5.16
CA ALA A 182 -3.63 9.81 6.25
C ALA A 182 -4.62 10.84 6.79
N GLN A 183 -5.89 10.44 6.92
CA GLN A 183 -7.00 11.28 7.40
C GLN A 183 -7.44 10.92 8.82
N VAL A 184 -6.88 9.84 9.36
CA VAL A 184 -7.18 9.30 10.69
C VAL A 184 -5.87 9.00 11.42
N GLU A 185 -5.91 8.93 12.74
CA GLU A 185 -4.72 8.68 13.58
C GLU A 185 -4.10 7.29 13.32
N PHE A 186 -4.94 6.28 13.08
CA PHE A 186 -4.53 4.91 12.82
C PHE A 186 -5.07 4.44 11.46
N PRO A 187 -4.50 4.93 10.34
CA PRO A 187 -4.93 4.50 9.01
C PRO A 187 -4.48 3.06 8.77
N CYS A 188 -5.14 2.33 7.87
CA CYS A 188 -4.80 0.94 7.62
C CYS A 188 -3.33 0.80 7.18
N GLY A 189 -2.69 -0.31 7.51
CA GLY A 189 -1.34 -0.65 7.03
C GLY A 189 -0.22 0.26 7.55
N ARG A 190 -0.49 1.23 8.43
CA ARG A 190 0.50 2.13 8.99
C ARG A 190 0.90 1.71 10.40
N LEU A 191 2.20 1.58 10.63
CA LEU A 191 2.74 1.40 11.98
C LEU A 191 2.73 2.75 12.70
N ALA A 192 2.25 2.76 13.95
CA ALA A 192 2.34 3.96 14.78
C ALA A 192 3.81 4.36 15.00
N PRO A 193 4.14 5.66 15.03
CA PRO A 193 5.49 6.12 15.32
C PRO A 193 6.00 5.53 16.63
N GLN A 194 7.24 5.01 16.64
CA GLN A 194 7.88 4.59 17.89
C GLN A 194 8.15 5.81 18.76
N GLU A 195 7.92 5.71 20.06
CA GLU A 195 8.38 6.72 21.01
C GLU A 195 9.90 6.85 20.90
N THR A 196 10.34 8.06 20.54
CA THR A 196 11.75 8.43 20.40
C THR A 196 12.43 8.36 21.76
N GLY A 197 12.95 7.18 22.09
CA GLY A 197 13.71 6.91 23.31
C GLY A 197 14.82 5.86 23.16
N LEU A 198 15.02 5.31 21.96
CA LEU A 198 16.10 4.36 21.69
C LEU A 198 17.02 4.92 20.61
N ASN A 199 18.31 5.04 20.96
CA ASN A 199 19.34 5.59 20.09
C ASN A 199 19.42 4.81 18.78
N GLN A 200 19.67 5.53 17.68
CA GLN A 200 19.74 5.00 16.32
C GLN A 200 20.82 3.91 16.11
N SER A 201 21.74 3.78 17.08
CA SER A 201 22.74 2.71 17.20
C SER A 201 22.18 1.37 17.72
N ASP A 202 21.06 1.38 18.45
CA ASP A 202 20.41 0.16 18.97
C ASP A 202 19.48 -0.50 17.94
N VAL A 203 19.03 0.27 16.93
CA VAL A 203 18.19 -0.23 15.82
C VAL A 203 18.96 -1.22 14.93
N VAL A 204 20.28 -1.07 14.84
CA VAL A 204 21.15 -2.02 14.10
C VAL A 204 21.53 -3.23 14.97
N LEU A 205 21.50 -3.10 16.30
CA LEU A 205 21.89 -4.18 17.24
C LEU A 205 20.73 -5.10 17.64
N LEU A 206 19.48 -4.62 17.63
CA LEU A 206 18.25 -5.45 17.75
C LEU A 206 18.06 -6.41 16.57
N ARG A 207 18.85 -6.27 15.51
CA ARG A 207 18.92 -7.19 14.37
C ARG A 207 19.56 -8.55 14.73
N THR A 208 20.21 -8.66 15.89
CA THR A 208 21.15 -9.78 16.15
C THR A 208 20.85 -10.58 17.42
N VAL A 209 19.74 -10.35 18.14
CA VAL A 209 19.32 -11.23 19.24
C VAL A 209 17.85 -11.65 19.07
N GLY A 210 17.62 -12.87 18.56
CA GLY A 210 16.28 -13.49 18.40
C GLY A 210 15.59 -13.29 17.05
N ALA A 211 16.36 -13.36 15.95
CA ALA A 211 16.10 -12.97 14.53
C ALA A 211 14.73 -13.15 13.85
N ASN A 212 13.69 -13.64 14.53
CA ASN A 212 12.34 -13.82 14.00
C ASN A 212 11.21 -13.37 14.95
N GLN A 213 11.48 -12.77 16.11
CA GLN A 213 10.41 -12.19 16.94
C GLN A 213 9.83 -10.93 16.27
N CYS A 214 8.50 -10.76 16.29
CA CYS A 214 7.87 -9.50 15.87
C CYS A 214 7.83 -8.56 17.08
N PRO A 215 8.55 -7.43 17.09
CA PRO A 215 8.47 -6.51 18.20
C PRO A 215 7.02 -6.03 18.43
N ARG A 216 6.67 -5.74 19.69
CA ARG A 216 5.37 -5.20 20.07
C ARG A 216 4.98 -4.01 19.18
N GLY A 217 3.77 -4.02 18.65
CA GLY A 217 3.25 -2.97 17.75
C GLY A 217 3.80 -3.00 16.33
N GLN A 218 4.67 -3.95 15.95
CA GLN A 218 5.16 -4.07 14.56
C GLN A 218 4.38 -5.08 13.71
N CYS A 219 3.38 -5.75 14.29
CA CYS A 219 2.43 -6.62 13.59
C CYS A 219 0.99 -6.32 14.09
N PRO A 220 0.53 -5.05 14.09
CA PRO A 220 -0.66 -4.63 14.85
C PRO A 220 -2.00 -5.12 14.25
N TRP A 221 -1.99 -5.65 13.02
CA TRP A 221 -3.13 -6.28 12.36
C TRP A 221 -3.24 -7.77 12.66
N GLN A 222 -2.23 -8.39 13.29
CA GLN A 222 -2.28 -9.79 13.68
C GLN A 222 -3.34 -9.96 14.76
N VAL A 223 -4.22 -10.94 14.58
CA VAL A 223 -5.13 -11.38 15.64
C VAL A 223 -4.97 -12.87 15.90
N LEU A 224 -5.30 -13.28 17.12
CA LEU A 224 -5.48 -14.67 17.51
C LEU A 224 -6.97 -15.01 17.44
N LEU A 225 -7.30 -16.11 16.78
CA LEU A 225 -8.62 -16.71 16.85
C LEU A 225 -8.61 -17.82 17.90
N GLN A 226 -9.46 -17.69 18.90
CA GLN A 226 -9.70 -18.72 19.91
C GLN A 226 -10.96 -19.51 19.60
N LEU A 227 -10.92 -20.81 19.87
CA LEU A 227 -12.06 -21.71 19.81
C LEU A 227 -12.27 -22.31 21.21
N ASN A 228 -13.43 -22.08 21.81
CA ASN A 228 -13.74 -22.51 23.18
C ASN A 228 -12.67 -22.05 24.21
N GLY A 229 -12.14 -20.84 24.04
CA GLY A 229 -11.12 -20.25 24.91
C GLY A 229 -9.70 -20.80 24.71
N THR A 230 -9.47 -21.65 23.70
CA THR A 230 -8.13 -22.17 23.38
C THR A 230 -7.60 -21.58 22.08
N SER A 231 -6.28 -21.35 22.00
CA SER A 231 -5.62 -20.82 20.80
C SER A 231 -5.82 -21.75 19.59
N HIS A 232 -6.56 -21.26 18.59
CA HIS A 232 -6.99 -22.08 17.45
C HIS A 232 -6.24 -21.72 16.17
N CYS A 233 -6.40 -20.48 15.67
CA CYS A 233 -5.81 -20.00 14.44
C CYS A 233 -5.32 -18.55 14.59
N GLY A 234 -4.63 -18.04 13.58
CA GLY A 234 -4.43 -16.62 13.38
C GLY A 234 -5.58 -15.98 12.59
N GLY A 235 -5.49 -14.66 12.45
CA GLY A 235 -6.37 -13.86 11.60
C GLY A 235 -5.74 -12.51 11.31
N VAL A 236 -6.45 -11.72 10.53
CA VAL A 236 -6.00 -10.41 10.06
C VAL A 236 -7.10 -9.38 10.27
N LEU A 237 -6.86 -8.37 11.09
CA LEU A 237 -7.76 -7.22 11.23
C LEU A 237 -7.71 -6.35 9.95
N ILE A 238 -8.85 -6.15 9.30
CA ILE A 238 -8.97 -5.33 8.07
C ILE A 238 -9.85 -4.08 8.28
N TYR A 239 -10.79 -4.15 9.22
CA TYR A 239 -11.56 -3.02 9.76
C TYR A 239 -11.74 -3.20 11.27
N PRO A 240 -12.15 -2.17 12.04
CA PRO A 240 -12.31 -2.29 13.49
C PRO A 240 -13.21 -3.44 13.96
N ASP A 241 -14.14 -3.91 13.13
CA ASP A 241 -15.07 -5.00 13.42
C ASP A 241 -14.98 -6.16 12.42
N TRP A 242 -13.99 -6.20 11.53
CA TRP A 242 -13.85 -7.26 10.53
C TRP A 242 -12.45 -7.87 10.49
N VAL A 243 -12.44 -9.19 10.50
CA VAL A 243 -11.23 -10.02 10.43
C VAL A 243 -11.30 -10.96 9.23
N VAL A 244 -10.19 -11.10 8.50
CA VAL A 244 -9.99 -12.16 7.51
C VAL A 244 -9.22 -13.31 8.16
N THR A 245 -9.61 -14.55 7.89
CA THR A 245 -8.89 -15.77 8.32
C THR A 245 -9.05 -16.87 7.27
N ALA A 246 -8.46 -18.03 7.50
CA ALA A 246 -8.62 -19.19 6.63
C ALA A 246 -10.01 -19.82 6.87
N ALA A 247 -10.63 -20.35 5.81
CA ALA A 247 -11.95 -20.96 5.92
C ALA A 247 -11.94 -22.18 6.85
N HIS A 248 -10.90 -23.01 6.78
CA HIS A 248 -10.81 -24.21 7.61
C HIS A 248 -10.72 -23.92 9.13
N CYS A 249 -10.34 -22.70 9.53
CA CYS A 249 -10.30 -22.28 10.94
C CYS A 249 -11.69 -22.01 11.53
N VAL A 250 -12.71 -21.86 10.69
CA VAL A 250 -14.06 -21.48 11.12
C VAL A 250 -15.16 -22.37 10.52
N HIS A 251 -14.85 -23.09 9.45
CA HIS A 251 -15.78 -23.98 8.77
C HIS A 251 -16.25 -25.10 9.69
N GLY A 252 -17.57 -25.20 9.89
CA GLY A 252 -18.18 -26.18 10.80
C GLY A 252 -18.20 -25.76 12.27
N HIS A 253 -17.74 -24.56 12.61
CA HIS A 253 -17.81 -24.00 13.96
C HIS A 253 -18.88 -22.90 14.06
N SER A 254 -19.64 -22.88 15.15
CA SER A 254 -20.57 -21.79 15.44
C SER A 254 -19.82 -20.54 15.91
N ALA A 255 -20.25 -19.37 15.45
CA ALA A 255 -19.72 -18.06 15.84
C ALA A 255 -19.61 -17.88 17.36
N GLN A 256 -20.56 -18.42 18.14
CA GLN A 256 -20.60 -18.30 19.60
C GLN A 256 -19.40 -18.91 20.33
N TYR A 257 -18.67 -19.82 19.68
CA TYR A 257 -17.49 -20.48 20.24
C TYR A 257 -16.18 -19.79 19.85
N LEU A 258 -16.26 -18.75 19.00
CA LEU A 258 -15.12 -18.04 18.47
C LEU A 258 -14.95 -16.69 19.18
N THR A 259 -13.71 -16.43 19.59
CA THR A 259 -13.29 -15.15 20.13
C THR A 259 -12.06 -14.69 19.37
N VAL A 260 -12.06 -13.43 18.93
CA VAL A 260 -10.88 -12.78 18.36
C VAL A 260 -10.14 -12.03 19.46
N VAL A 261 -8.83 -12.19 19.52
CA VAL A 261 -7.93 -11.45 20.41
C VAL A 261 -7.03 -10.56 19.57
N ALA A 262 -7.25 -9.25 19.62
CA ALA A 262 -6.39 -8.25 18.99
C ALA A 262 -5.37 -7.71 20.01
N GLY A 263 -4.18 -7.31 19.55
CA GLY A 263 -3.14 -6.76 20.43
C GLY A 263 -2.40 -7.81 21.28
N GLU A 264 -2.60 -9.09 21.00
CA GLU A 264 -1.88 -10.23 21.58
C GLU A 264 -0.45 -10.30 21.05
N HIS A 265 0.51 -10.64 21.92
CA HIS A 265 1.91 -10.79 21.55
C HIS A 265 2.60 -11.96 22.27
N HIS A 266 2.22 -12.29 23.51
CA HIS A 266 2.80 -13.39 24.27
C HIS A 266 1.71 -14.32 24.85
N LEU A 267 1.47 -15.46 24.21
CA LEU A 267 0.33 -16.35 24.51
C LEU A 267 0.26 -16.89 25.95
N ASP A 268 1.36 -16.84 26.72
CA ASP A 268 1.42 -17.30 28.11
C ASP A 268 1.29 -16.15 29.14
N MET A 269 1.13 -14.90 28.71
CA MET A 269 1.08 -13.73 29.58
C MET A 269 0.01 -12.75 29.10
N GLU A 270 -0.78 -12.21 30.03
CA GLU A 270 -1.66 -11.08 29.74
C GLU A 270 -0.85 -9.79 29.91
N GLU A 271 -0.63 -9.08 28.81
CA GLU A 271 0.25 -7.92 28.75
C GLU A 271 -0.50 -6.59 28.91
N GLY A 272 -1.84 -6.64 28.91
CA GLY A 272 -2.75 -5.50 29.03
C GLY A 272 -3.03 -4.81 27.70
N THR A 273 -2.54 -5.35 26.57
CA THR A 273 -2.82 -4.86 25.22
C THR A 273 -3.88 -5.69 24.50
N GLU A 274 -4.21 -6.86 25.04
CA GLU A 274 -5.14 -7.83 24.50
C GLU A 274 -6.58 -7.31 24.56
N GLN A 275 -7.30 -7.47 23.45
CA GLN A 275 -8.72 -7.14 23.33
C GLN A 275 -9.49 -8.38 22.90
N TYR A 276 -10.21 -8.99 23.84
CA TYR A 276 -11.04 -10.17 23.62
C TYR A 276 -12.43 -9.78 23.10
N ILE A 277 -12.69 -10.04 21.82
CA ILE A 277 -13.94 -9.69 21.16
C ILE A 277 -14.68 -10.95 20.68
N PRO A 278 -15.89 -11.25 21.17
CA PRO A 278 -16.71 -12.33 20.64
C PRO A 278 -17.08 -12.10 19.17
N VAL A 279 -17.17 -13.20 18.43
CA VAL A 279 -17.59 -13.20 17.02
C VAL A 279 -19.12 -13.18 16.92
N SER A 280 -19.67 -12.30 16.09
CA SER A 280 -21.11 -12.23 15.81
C SER A 280 -21.51 -13.08 14.61
N MET A 281 -20.64 -13.13 13.59
CA MET A 281 -20.94 -13.81 12.33
C MET A 281 -19.67 -14.32 11.66
N VAL A 282 -19.82 -15.44 10.96
CA VAL A 282 -18.79 -16.05 10.13
C VAL A 282 -19.33 -16.19 8.71
N ILE A 283 -18.54 -15.76 7.72
CA ILE A 283 -18.86 -15.91 6.30
C ILE A 283 -17.70 -16.65 5.63
N VAL A 284 -17.94 -17.91 5.29
CA VAL A 284 -17.00 -18.74 4.54
C VAL A 284 -17.19 -18.53 3.05
N HIS A 285 -16.10 -18.43 2.29
CA HIS A 285 -16.18 -18.31 0.83
C HIS A 285 -16.93 -19.50 0.21
N GLN A 286 -17.90 -19.24 -0.66
CA GLN A 286 -18.87 -20.26 -1.14
C GLN A 286 -18.22 -21.38 -1.96
N ARG A 287 -17.04 -21.11 -2.54
CA ARG A 287 -16.25 -22.09 -3.32
C ARG A 287 -15.13 -22.76 -2.51
N TYR A 288 -15.14 -22.63 -1.18
CA TYR A 288 -14.16 -23.31 -0.34
C TYR A 288 -14.26 -24.83 -0.51
N VAL A 289 -13.14 -25.49 -0.79
CA VAL A 289 -13.06 -26.94 -0.95
C VAL A 289 -12.16 -27.53 0.15
N PRO A 290 -12.72 -28.14 1.21
CA PRO A 290 -11.92 -28.67 2.33
C PRO A 290 -10.85 -29.69 1.92
N ALA A 291 -11.13 -30.51 0.90
CA ALA A 291 -10.22 -31.55 0.46
C ALA A 291 -8.93 -31.02 -0.20
N THR A 292 -8.98 -29.84 -0.82
CA THR A 292 -7.86 -29.25 -1.56
C THR A 292 -7.33 -27.98 -0.92
N GLY A 293 -8.09 -27.38 0.01
CA GLY A 293 -7.81 -26.03 0.52
C GLY A 293 -7.98 -24.94 -0.54
N ASP A 294 -8.70 -25.22 -1.65
CA ASP A 294 -9.00 -24.18 -2.64
C ASP A 294 -10.02 -23.19 -2.08
N SER A 295 -9.82 -21.90 -2.36
CA SER A 295 -10.62 -20.81 -1.80
C SER A 295 -10.73 -20.83 -0.27
N ASP A 296 -9.62 -21.17 0.41
CA ASP A 296 -9.51 -21.24 1.87
C ASP A 296 -9.43 -19.85 2.52
N VAL A 297 -10.52 -19.10 2.42
CA VAL A 297 -10.67 -17.75 2.99
C VAL A 297 -12.06 -17.58 3.60
N ALA A 298 -12.11 -16.91 4.74
CA ALA A 298 -13.33 -16.52 5.42
C ALA A 298 -13.21 -15.11 6.00
N VAL A 299 -14.33 -14.44 6.16
CA VAL A 299 -14.43 -13.18 6.92
C VAL A 299 -15.28 -13.39 8.17
N VAL A 300 -14.89 -12.71 9.23
CA VAL A 300 -15.47 -12.82 10.56
C VAL A 300 -15.85 -11.42 11.03
N GLN A 301 -17.13 -11.23 11.37
CA GLN A 301 -17.60 -10.00 11.97
C GLN A 301 -17.51 -10.10 13.50
N LEU A 302 -17.00 -9.05 14.11
CA LEU A 302 -16.91 -8.90 15.56
C LEU A 302 -18.23 -8.36 16.13
N SER A 303 -18.53 -8.73 17.37
CA SER A 303 -19.70 -8.20 18.10
C SER A 303 -19.60 -6.71 18.46
N ARG A 304 -18.39 -6.15 18.46
CA ARG A 304 -18.10 -4.73 18.68
C ARG A 304 -16.76 -4.37 18.04
N ASN A 305 -16.55 -3.09 17.78
CA ASN A 305 -15.28 -2.59 17.27
C ASN A 305 -14.15 -2.82 18.28
N VAL A 306 -12.96 -3.17 17.79
CA VAL A 306 -11.72 -3.03 18.56
C VAL A 306 -11.40 -1.55 18.77
N THR A 307 -10.72 -1.26 19.86
CA THR A 307 -10.16 0.07 20.13
C THR A 307 -8.81 0.16 19.43
N LEU A 308 -8.73 0.98 18.38
CA LEU A 308 -7.48 1.20 17.64
C LEU A 308 -6.44 1.89 18.52
N ASN A 309 -5.21 1.40 18.46
CA ASN A 309 -4.05 1.96 19.15
C ASN A 309 -2.77 1.43 18.49
N ARG A 310 -1.58 1.80 19.00
CA ARG A 310 -0.30 1.35 18.42
C ARG A 310 -0.08 -0.16 18.32
N HIS A 311 -0.83 -0.97 19.07
CA HIS A 311 -0.77 -2.43 19.03
C HIS A 311 -1.92 -3.06 18.22
N VAL A 312 -2.92 -2.26 17.84
CA VAL A 312 -4.13 -2.71 17.13
C VAL A 312 -4.45 -1.71 16.01
N VAL A 313 -4.04 -2.05 14.79
CA VAL A 313 -4.24 -1.25 13.57
C VAL A 313 -4.58 -2.21 12.44
N PRO A 314 -5.65 -1.97 11.66
CA PRO A 314 -6.00 -2.84 10.53
C PRO A 314 -4.93 -2.80 9.44
N VAL A 315 -4.80 -3.86 8.64
CA VAL A 315 -4.01 -3.84 7.41
C VAL A 315 -4.86 -3.34 6.24
N CYS A 316 -4.24 -2.71 5.23
CA CYS A 316 -4.99 -2.30 4.05
C CYS A 316 -5.33 -3.48 3.15
N LEU A 317 -6.55 -3.48 2.63
CA LEU A 317 -6.94 -4.33 1.50
C LEU A 317 -6.47 -3.66 0.19
N PRO A 318 -5.74 -4.37 -0.69
CA PRO A 318 -5.37 -3.83 -2.00
C PRO A 318 -6.50 -4.00 -3.02
N THR A 319 -6.51 -3.26 -4.12
CA THR A 319 -7.31 -3.66 -5.29
C THR A 319 -6.68 -4.86 -5.99
N ARG A 320 -7.47 -5.64 -6.75
CA ARG A 320 -6.95 -6.79 -7.51
C ARG A 320 -5.78 -6.42 -8.42
N ASN A 321 -5.94 -5.39 -9.24
CA ASN A 321 -4.90 -4.94 -10.18
C ASN A 321 -3.63 -4.49 -9.46
N PHE A 322 -3.77 -3.76 -8.35
CA PHE A 322 -2.63 -3.31 -7.55
C PHE A 322 -1.91 -4.50 -6.89
N ALA A 323 -2.67 -5.47 -6.36
CA ALA A 323 -2.10 -6.69 -5.80
C ALA A 323 -1.28 -7.47 -6.85
N GLU A 324 -1.84 -7.70 -8.04
CA GLU A 324 -1.19 -8.49 -9.09
C GLU A 324 0.04 -7.79 -9.70
N ARG A 325 -0.04 -6.48 -9.93
CA ARG A 325 0.98 -5.73 -10.69
C ARG A 325 2.05 -5.07 -9.82
N GLU A 326 1.68 -4.61 -8.64
CA GLU A 326 2.56 -3.80 -7.79
C GLU A 326 3.03 -4.58 -6.56
N LEU A 327 2.14 -5.35 -5.91
CA LEU A 327 2.49 -6.06 -4.68
C LEU A 327 3.21 -7.39 -4.93
N LEU A 328 2.64 -8.29 -5.74
CA LEU A 328 3.22 -9.63 -5.97
C LEU A 328 4.65 -9.62 -6.55
N PRO A 329 5.07 -8.63 -7.37
CA PRO A 329 6.45 -8.54 -7.84
C PRO A 329 7.46 -8.04 -6.80
N ILE A 330 7.01 -7.53 -5.65
CA ILE A 330 7.91 -7.12 -4.56
C ILE A 330 8.70 -8.35 -4.08
N ARG A 331 10.00 -8.16 -3.86
CA ARG A 331 10.91 -9.27 -3.59
C ARG A 331 10.60 -10.04 -2.30
N TYR A 332 10.11 -9.35 -1.27
CA TYR A 332 9.89 -9.92 0.05
C TYR A 332 8.57 -9.48 0.66
N HIS A 333 7.90 -10.44 1.26
CA HIS A 333 6.63 -10.29 1.98
C HIS A 333 6.84 -10.71 3.42
N THR A 334 6.08 -10.14 4.35
CA THR A 334 6.18 -10.48 5.77
C THR A 334 5.05 -11.43 6.15
N VAL A 335 5.40 -12.60 6.67
CA VAL A 335 4.47 -13.49 7.38
C VAL A 335 4.66 -13.31 8.88
N SER A 336 3.57 -13.31 9.65
CA SER A 336 3.62 -13.28 11.13
C SER A 336 2.74 -14.37 11.74
N GLY A 337 3.01 -14.72 13.00
CA GLY A 337 2.25 -15.72 13.76
C GLY A 337 3.04 -16.34 14.92
N TRP A 338 2.38 -17.17 15.71
CA TRP A 338 2.89 -17.93 16.86
C TRP A 338 3.29 -19.38 16.52
N GLY A 339 2.87 -19.90 15.36
CA GLY A 339 3.22 -21.22 14.84
C GLY A 339 2.62 -22.40 15.61
N ARG A 340 3.45 -23.34 16.10
CA ARG A 340 2.97 -24.62 16.67
C ARG A 340 2.14 -24.48 17.97
N ARG A 341 2.02 -23.27 18.54
CA ARG A 341 1.20 -23.01 19.75
C ARG A 341 -0.30 -22.93 19.45
N THR A 342 -0.70 -22.77 18.19
CA THR A 342 -2.10 -22.79 17.78
C THR A 342 -2.50 -24.17 17.27
N SER A 343 -3.78 -24.52 17.41
CA SER A 343 -4.30 -25.81 16.95
C SER A 343 -4.26 -25.97 15.42
N GLY A 344 -4.33 -24.87 14.68
CA GLY A 344 -4.15 -24.81 13.23
C GLY A 344 -2.68 -24.86 12.79
N GLY A 345 -1.74 -24.44 13.66
CA GLY A 345 -0.31 -24.58 13.39
C GLY A 345 0.12 -26.05 13.22
N ASN A 346 1.27 -26.30 12.58
CA ASN A 346 1.75 -27.65 12.25
C ASN A 346 1.85 -28.56 13.50
N THR A 347 0.82 -29.36 13.77
CA THR A 347 0.77 -30.33 14.88
C THR A 347 1.65 -31.56 14.64
N GLN A 348 2.05 -31.81 13.40
CA GLN A 348 2.78 -33.02 12.99
C GLN A 348 4.09 -32.66 12.27
N THR A 349 5.17 -32.57 13.04
CA THR A 349 6.52 -32.78 12.48
C THR A 349 7.22 -33.86 13.30
N ALA A 350 7.20 -35.08 12.76
CA ALA A 350 8.26 -36.05 12.99
C ALA A 350 9.57 -35.35 12.59
N GLY A 351 10.39 -34.98 13.57
CA GLY A 351 11.68 -34.31 13.34
C GLY A 351 11.97 -33.09 14.23
N ALA A 352 10.99 -32.56 14.97
CA ALA A 352 11.31 -31.66 16.08
C ALA A 352 11.85 -32.49 17.26
N PRO A 353 13.02 -32.17 17.85
CA PRO A 353 13.49 -32.85 19.04
C PRO A 353 12.40 -32.81 20.13
N PRO A 354 12.10 -33.92 20.81
CA PRO A 354 11.25 -33.89 21.99
C PRO A 354 11.82 -32.85 22.98
N GLY A 355 11.04 -31.82 23.31
CA GLY A 355 11.45 -30.79 24.27
C GLY A 355 12.05 -29.49 23.68
N ALA A 356 12.03 -29.26 22.37
CA ALA A 356 12.35 -27.93 21.85
C ALA A 356 11.30 -26.89 22.35
N PRO A 357 11.71 -25.81 23.05
CA PRO A 357 10.77 -24.85 23.61
C PRO A 357 10.03 -24.12 22.48
N ILE A 358 8.71 -24.30 22.42
CA ILE A 358 7.84 -23.57 21.49
C ILE A 358 7.64 -22.19 22.09
N SER A 359 8.19 -21.17 21.43
CA SER A 359 8.10 -19.79 21.91
C SER A 359 6.65 -19.29 21.86
N PRO A 360 6.13 -18.71 22.95
CA PRO A 360 4.80 -18.10 23.00
C PRO A 360 4.74 -16.70 22.37
N ILE A 361 5.89 -16.17 21.93
CA ILE A 361 6.04 -14.81 21.44
C ILE A 361 5.71 -14.75 19.95
N LEU A 362 4.96 -13.73 19.53
CA LEU A 362 4.65 -13.47 18.14
C LEU A 362 5.93 -13.31 17.31
N ARG A 363 5.98 -13.99 16.17
CA ARG A 363 7.12 -13.98 15.25
C ARG A 363 6.76 -13.36 13.92
N LYS A 364 7.76 -12.89 13.20
CA LYS A 364 7.65 -12.49 11.79
C LYS A 364 8.86 -12.94 10.98
N MET A 365 8.64 -13.12 9.69
CA MET A 365 9.67 -13.52 8.74
C MET A 365 9.44 -12.90 7.37
N LEU A 366 10.52 -12.55 6.68
CA LEU A 366 10.49 -12.18 5.28
C LEU A 366 10.56 -13.42 4.38
N VAL A 367 9.64 -13.53 3.43
CA VAL A 367 9.53 -14.66 2.48
C VAL A 367 9.32 -14.14 1.05
N PRO A 368 9.96 -14.75 0.03
CA PRO A 368 9.67 -14.45 -1.37
C PRO A 368 8.48 -15.27 -1.88
N ILE A 369 7.80 -14.79 -2.93
CA ILE A 369 6.81 -15.59 -3.66
C ILE A 369 7.52 -16.68 -4.47
N ILE A 370 6.96 -17.89 -4.43
CA ILE A 370 7.35 -19.01 -5.26
C ILE A 370 6.31 -19.15 -6.37
N GLN A 371 6.78 -19.22 -7.61
CA GLN A 371 5.89 -19.39 -8.75
C GLN A 371 5.07 -20.69 -8.63
N ASN A 372 3.76 -20.60 -8.88
CA ASN A 372 2.83 -21.71 -8.65
C ASN A 372 3.25 -23.01 -9.36
N HIS A 373 3.79 -22.94 -10.59
CA HIS A 373 4.24 -24.14 -11.30
C HIS A 373 5.36 -24.88 -10.54
N LEU A 374 6.32 -24.14 -9.98
CA LEU A 374 7.45 -24.68 -9.24
C LEU A 374 6.99 -25.20 -7.87
N CYS A 375 6.08 -24.46 -7.24
CA CYS A 375 5.45 -24.88 -5.99
C CYS A 375 4.69 -26.19 -6.19
N SER A 376 3.86 -26.30 -7.23
CA SER A 376 3.09 -27.51 -7.54
C SER A 376 3.98 -28.74 -7.75
N GLN A 377 5.09 -28.58 -8.48
CA GLN A 377 6.06 -29.66 -8.71
C GLN A 377 6.70 -30.14 -7.40
N ARG A 378 7.11 -29.20 -6.53
CA ARG A 378 7.74 -29.51 -5.24
C ARG A 378 6.74 -30.06 -4.21
N ALA A 379 5.50 -29.59 -4.25
CA ALA A 379 4.40 -30.05 -3.40
C ALA A 379 3.85 -31.40 -3.83
N LYS A 380 4.01 -31.78 -5.10
CA LYS A 380 3.25 -32.88 -5.74
C LYS A 380 1.74 -32.68 -5.55
N PHE A 381 1.32 -31.43 -5.63
CA PHE A 381 -0.05 -30.98 -5.45
C PHE A 381 -0.33 -29.89 -6.48
N ASN A 382 -1.56 -29.81 -6.98
CA ASN A 382 -1.92 -28.80 -7.97
C ASN A 382 -2.33 -27.48 -7.32
N ILE A 383 -1.40 -26.52 -7.25
CA ILE A 383 -1.67 -25.16 -6.76
C ILE A 383 -2.50 -24.39 -7.79
N THR A 384 -3.72 -24.01 -7.42
CA THR A 384 -4.66 -23.28 -8.28
C THR A 384 -4.29 -21.79 -8.39
N GLY A 385 -4.99 -21.03 -9.25
CA GLY A 385 -4.81 -19.57 -9.31
C GLY A 385 -5.28 -18.84 -8.04
N ASN A 386 -6.17 -19.45 -7.26
CA ASN A 386 -6.67 -18.93 -5.99
C ASN A 386 -5.65 -19.08 -4.85
N MET A 387 -4.55 -19.78 -5.09
CA MET A 387 -3.49 -20.02 -4.12
C MET A 387 -2.22 -19.29 -4.55
N LEU A 388 -1.42 -18.87 -3.58
CA LEU A 388 -0.03 -18.44 -3.79
C LEU A 388 0.89 -19.20 -2.86
N CYS A 389 2.13 -19.43 -3.28
CA CYS A 389 3.16 -20.01 -2.43
C CYS A 389 4.19 -18.96 -2.04
N ALA A 390 4.62 -18.96 -0.78
CA ALA A 390 5.69 -18.08 -0.32
C ALA A 390 6.61 -18.80 0.67
N GLY A 391 7.92 -18.58 0.53
CA GLY A 391 8.95 -19.21 1.34
C GLY A 391 10.21 -19.54 0.55
N TYR A 392 10.99 -20.48 1.07
CA TYR A 392 12.28 -20.87 0.53
C TYR A 392 12.25 -22.36 0.18
N LEU A 393 12.52 -22.72 -1.07
CA LEU A 393 12.54 -24.12 -1.49
C LEU A 393 13.75 -24.91 -0.96
N GLU A 394 14.75 -24.21 -0.42
CA GLU A 394 16.00 -24.75 0.12
C GLU A 394 16.39 -23.94 1.37
N GLY A 395 17.03 -24.57 2.36
CA GLY A 395 17.44 -23.89 3.60
C GLY A 395 17.26 -24.74 4.87
N SER A 396 17.86 -24.30 5.98
CA SER A 396 17.82 -24.97 7.28
C SER A 396 16.61 -24.55 8.14
N GLN A 397 16.28 -25.42 9.10
CA GLN A 397 15.08 -25.51 9.98
C GLN A 397 14.58 -24.27 10.74
N GLN A 398 15.19 -23.10 10.62
CA GLN A 398 14.92 -21.96 11.52
C GLN A 398 13.67 -21.15 11.17
N SER A 399 13.03 -21.47 10.05
CA SER A 399 11.93 -20.72 9.46
C SER A 399 10.72 -21.63 9.34
N CYS A 400 9.72 -21.40 10.19
CA CYS A 400 8.52 -22.21 10.24
C CYS A 400 7.28 -21.38 9.90
N ARG A 401 6.24 -22.10 9.46
CA ARG A 401 4.91 -21.57 9.15
C ARG A 401 4.36 -20.71 10.27
N GLY A 402 3.75 -19.59 9.88
CA GLY A 402 2.82 -18.86 10.75
C GLY A 402 1.59 -19.73 11.06
N ASP A 403 0.72 -19.26 11.95
CA ASP A 403 -0.53 -19.97 12.22
C ASP A 403 -1.45 -19.89 11.02
N ASP A 404 -2.26 -20.91 10.84
CA ASP A 404 -3.31 -20.95 9.83
C ASP A 404 -4.25 -19.75 10.04
N GLY A 405 -4.65 -19.08 8.96
CA GLY A 405 -5.38 -17.81 9.00
C GLY A 405 -4.52 -16.55 9.23
N SER A 406 -3.22 -16.67 9.54
CA SER A 406 -2.34 -15.51 9.73
C SER A 406 -2.05 -14.75 8.43
N PRO A 407 -1.62 -13.47 8.51
CA PRO A 407 -1.39 -12.65 7.34
C PRO A 407 -0.07 -12.96 6.62
N LEU A 408 -0.10 -12.76 5.31
CA LEU A 408 1.06 -12.43 4.48
C LEU A 408 0.88 -11.00 3.98
N VAL A 409 1.72 -10.08 4.45
CA VAL A 409 1.65 -8.66 4.12
C VAL A 409 2.80 -8.18 3.25
N THR A 410 2.52 -7.19 2.42
CA THR A 410 3.52 -6.53 1.57
C THR A 410 3.60 -5.06 1.91
N LEU A 411 4.82 -4.56 2.14
CA LEU A 411 5.06 -3.13 2.30
C LEU A 411 5.24 -2.50 0.93
N TYR A 412 4.35 -1.57 0.56
CA TYR A 412 4.47 -0.74 -0.64
C TYR A 412 4.59 0.72 -0.24
N GLY A 413 5.67 1.38 -0.65
CA GLY A 413 6.04 2.70 -0.16
C GLY A 413 6.19 2.69 1.36
N SER A 414 5.13 3.13 2.05
CA SER A 414 5.09 3.21 3.50
C SER A 414 3.81 2.65 4.13
N THR A 415 3.06 1.86 3.37
CA THR A 415 1.78 1.25 3.75
C THR A 415 1.84 -0.27 3.56
N HIS A 416 1.34 -1.03 4.54
CA HIS A 416 1.26 -2.49 4.46
C HIS A 416 -0.10 -2.94 3.91
N PHE A 417 -0.06 -3.81 2.92
CA PHE A 417 -1.22 -4.39 2.27
C PHE A 417 -1.29 -5.90 2.48
N LEU A 418 -2.50 -6.43 2.67
CA LEU A 418 -2.72 -7.86 2.76
C LEU A 418 -2.58 -8.51 1.37
N THR A 419 -1.66 -9.45 1.23
CA THR A 419 -1.38 -10.13 -0.05
C THR A 419 -1.77 -11.61 0.01
N GLY A 420 -1.76 -12.22 1.19
CA GLY A 420 -2.22 -13.59 1.37
C GLY A 420 -2.69 -13.89 2.79
N VAL A 421 -3.41 -14.99 2.93
CA VAL A 421 -3.84 -15.55 4.21
C VAL A 421 -3.32 -16.98 4.30
N VAL A 422 -2.62 -17.33 5.38
CA VAL A 422 -1.97 -18.64 5.55
C VAL A 422 -3.02 -19.75 5.51
N GLY A 423 -2.99 -20.65 4.52
CA GLY A 423 -3.99 -21.70 4.33
C GLY A 423 -3.52 -23.08 4.79
N TRP A 424 -2.54 -23.67 4.11
CA TRP A 424 -1.86 -24.92 4.50
C TRP A 424 -0.39 -24.89 4.05
N GLY A 425 0.44 -25.90 4.36
CA GLY A 425 1.82 -25.89 3.83
C GLY A 425 2.69 -27.04 4.30
N ARG A 426 3.88 -27.16 3.69
CA ARG A 426 4.85 -28.19 4.06
C ARG A 426 5.71 -27.66 5.21
N GLY A 427 5.61 -28.32 6.37
CA GLY A 427 6.34 -27.94 7.59
C GLY A 427 7.86 -28.11 7.52
N CYS A 428 8.54 -27.78 8.62
CA CYS A 428 9.98 -27.57 8.72
C CYS A 428 10.84 -28.85 8.76
N SER A 429 10.28 -30.02 8.42
CA SER A 429 10.92 -31.33 8.59
C SER A 429 11.82 -31.79 7.43
N HIS A 430 11.86 -31.05 6.31
CA HIS A 430 12.66 -31.41 5.12
C HIS A 430 13.42 -30.17 4.60
N PRO A 431 14.43 -30.33 3.71
CA PRO A 431 15.11 -29.19 3.10
C PRO A 431 14.11 -28.29 2.36
N GLY A 432 14.08 -27.00 2.74
CA GLY A 432 13.10 -26.03 2.24
C GLY A 432 11.82 -25.96 3.08
N TYR A 433 11.27 -24.75 3.18
CA TYR A 433 10.02 -24.42 3.86
C TYR A 433 9.21 -23.42 3.02
N TYR A 434 7.96 -23.77 2.69
CA TYR A 434 7.02 -22.84 2.07
C TYR A 434 5.60 -23.03 2.61
N GLY A 435 4.88 -21.92 2.70
CA GLY A 435 3.44 -21.90 2.97
C GLY A 435 2.66 -21.78 1.66
N VAL A 436 1.45 -22.34 1.64
CA VAL A 436 0.41 -22.09 0.66
C VAL A 436 -0.62 -21.16 1.31
N TYR A 437 -0.94 -20.08 0.61
CA TYR A 437 -1.79 -19.00 1.11
C TYR A 437 -2.96 -18.82 0.14
N ALA A 438 -4.12 -18.40 0.65
CA ALA A 438 -5.16 -17.84 -0.20
C ALA A 438 -4.63 -16.56 -0.85
N ASN A 439 -4.71 -16.47 -2.18
CA ASN A 439 -4.23 -15.32 -2.93
C ASN A 439 -5.24 -14.17 -2.87
N MET A 440 -4.98 -13.18 -2.02
CA MET A 440 -5.95 -12.11 -1.77
C MET A 440 -6.29 -11.28 -3.01
N ALA A 441 -5.42 -11.23 -4.02
CA ALA A 441 -5.74 -10.59 -5.30
C ALA A 441 -7.04 -11.14 -5.93
N ASN A 442 -7.36 -12.41 -5.70
CA ASN A 442 -8.56 -13.06 -6.22
C ASN A 442 -9.77 -13.02 -5.26
N PHE A 443 -9.59 -12.50 -4.04
CA PHE A 443 -10.61 -12.54 -2.99
C PHE A 443 -10.98 -11.16 -2.44
N VAL A 444 -10.23 -10.09 -2.72
CA VAL A 444 -10.57 -8.73 -2.23
C VAL A 444 -12.00 -8.34 -2.60
N ASP A 445 -12.40 -8.51 -3.87
CA ASP A 445 -13.74 -8.11 -4.32
C ASP A 445 -14.83 -8.88 -3.57
N TRP A 446 -14.60 -10.16 -3.28
CA TRP A 446 -15.50 -10.98 -2.48
C TRP A 446 -15.52 -10.55 -1.00
N VAL A 447 -14.37 -10.22 -0.42
CA VAL A 447 -14.28 -9.72 0.96
C VAL A 447 -15.07 -8.42 1.10
N GLU A 448 -14.85 -7.46 0.19
CA GLU A 448 -15.54 -6.19 0.17
C GLU A 448 -17.06 -6.36 0.01
N GLU A 449 -17.50 -7.27 -0.87
CA GLU A 449 -18.92 -7.59 -1.04
C GLU A 449 -19.53 -8.24 0.19
N ALA A 450 -18.83 -9.19 0.82
CA ALA A 450 -19.29 -9.86 2.04
C ALA A 450 -19.43 -8.91 3.23
N ILE A 451 -18.61 -7.85 3.28
CA ILE A 451 -18.68 -6.80 4.30
C ILE A 451 -19.82 -5.82 4.01
N LYS A 452 -20.00 -5.41 2.75
CA LYS A 452 -21.04 -4.44 2.35
C LYS A 452 -22.44 -5.03 2.42
N HIS A 453 -22.59 -6.28 2.03
CA HIS A 453 -23.86 -7.00 2.02
C HIS A 453 -23.73 -8.31 2.80
N PRO A 454 -23.57 -8.24 4.13
CA PRO A 454 -23.51 -9.45 4.92
C PRO A 454 -24.83 -10.22 4.80
N PRO A 455 -24.80 -11.56 4.68
CA PRO A 455 -26.00 -12.35 4.60
C PRO A 455 -26.86 -12.10 5.85
N THR A 456 -28.08 -11.60 5.67
CA THR A 456 -29.06 -11.50 6.75
C THR A 456 -29.25 -12.88 7.37
N MET A 457 -28.92 -13.02 8.65
CA MET A 457 -29.28 -14.21 9.42
C MET A 457 -30.80 -14.29 9.52
N THR A 458 -31.44 -14.94 8.57
CA THR A 458 -32.80 -15.42 8.77
C THR A 458 -32.73 -16.54 9.80
N ALA A 459 -33.65 -16.53 10.76
CA ALA A 459 -33.76 -17.53 11.83
C ALA A 459 -33.93 -18.99 11.34
N ALA A 460 -33.95 -19.22 10.02
CA ALA A 460 -34.07 -20.53 9.39
C ALA A 460 -32.76 -21.33 9.33
N ASN A 461 -31.58 -20.70 9.46
CA ASN A 461 -30.29 -21.41 9.36
C ASN A 461 -29.72 -21.89 10.71
N GLN A 462 -30.45 -21.76 11.81
CA GLN A 462 -30.06 -22.35 13.10
C GLN A 462 -30.24 -23.88 13.16
N ASN A 463 -30.93 -24.48 12.18
CA ASN A 463 -31.25 -25.92 12.19
C ASN A 463 -30.48 -26.76 11.15
N ALA A 464 -29.54 -26.19 10.38
CA ALA A 464 -28.69 -26.97 9.48
C ALA A 464 -27.47 -27.56 10.22
N ALA A 465 -27.73 -28.23 11.34
CA ALA A 465 -26.80 -29.18 11.96
C ALA A 465 -27.42 -30.57 11.84
N GLU A 466 -27.71 -31.02 10.62
CA GLU A 466 -27.99 -32.43 10.37
C GLU A 466 -26.66 -33.15 10.19
N THR A 467 -26.35 -33.95 11.21
CA THR A 467 -25.25 -34.92 11.26
C THR A 467 -25.29 -35.88 10.06
N PRO A 468 -24.18 -36.13 9.35
CA PRO A 468 -24.12 -37.20 8.36
C PRO A 468 -23.90 -38.54 9.07
N ALA A 469 -25.00 -39.19 9.48
CA ALA A 469 -24.95 -40.57 9.99
C ALA A 469 -25.99 -41.53 9.37
N ASP A 470 -26.99 -41.09 8.61
CA ASP A 470 -28.09 -41.99 8.16
C ASP A 470 -28.42 -41.91 6.66
N LEU A 471 -27.44 -42.14 5.78
CA LEU A 471 -27.69 -42.34 4.34
C LEU A 471 -26.89 -43.50 3.74
N LEU A 472 -26.90 -44.66 4.39
CA LEU A 472 -26.50 -45.93 3.76
C LEU A 472 -27.36 -47.10 4.26
N GLN A 473 -28.68 -47.00 4.14
CA GLN A 473 -29.55 -48.18 4.24
C GLN A 473 -30.90 -47.97 3.54
N GLN A 474 -30.88 -47.79 2.21
CA GLN A 474 -32.04 -48.09 1.38
C GLN A 474 -31.62 -48.22 -0.09
N LYS A 475 -31.09 -49.39 -0.44
CA LYS A 475 -31.13 -49.97 -1.81
C LYS A 475 -30.85 -51.47 -1.73
N VAL A 476 -31.76 -52.20 -1.08
CA VAL A 476 -32.04 -53.61 -1.35
C VAL A 476 -33.53 -53.80 -1.10
N VAL A 477 -34.31 -53.81 -2.19
CA VAL A 477 -35.40 -54.72 -2.59
C VAL A 477 -35.84 -54.26 -3.97
#